data_AF-A0A933SU71-F1
#
_entry.id   AF-A0A933SU71-F1
#
_cell.length_a   1.000
_cell.length_b   1.000
_cell.length_c   1.000
_cell.angle_alpha   90.00
_cell.angle_beta   90.00
_cell.angle_gamma   90.00
#
_symmetry.space_group_name_H-M   'P 1'
#
loop_
_entity.id
_entity.type
_entity.pdbx_description
1 polymer ?
#
loop_
_entity_poly.entity_id
_entity_poly.type
_entity_poly.pdbx_seq_one_letter_code
_entity_poly.pdbx_strand_id
1 'polypeptide(L)' 'MRKPFQLDGREVRVSASIGIALFPLHGMDPETLIKSADTAMYRAKEKGKNNFQVFQ' A
#
# COMPACT_ATOMS: atom_id res chain seq x y z
N MET A 1 15.23 2.62 6.35
CA MET A 1 15.42 1.20 5.95
C MET A 1 14.81 0.31 7.01
N ARG A 2 13.93 -0.64 6.65
CA ARG A 2 13.36 -1.60 7.61
C ARG A 2 14.37 -2.75 7.81
N LYS A 3 14.59 -3.18 9.04
CA LYS A 3 15.53 -4.29 9.35
C LYS A 3 15.07 -5.57 8.63
N PRO A 4 15.99 -6.35 8.01
CA PRO A 4 15.66 -7.66 7.44
C PRO A 4 15.12 -8.60 8.51
N PHE A 5 14.28 -9.55 8.08
CA PHE A 5 13.84 -10.66 8.91
C PHE A 5 14.80 -11.82 8.73
N GLN A 6 15.11 -12.54 9.81
CA GLN A 6 15.84 -13.80 9.72
C GLN A 6 14.84 -14.96 9.64
N LEU A 7 14.93 -15.74 8.57
CA LEU A 7 14.10 -16.93 8.35
C LEU A 7 15.02 -18.09 7.91
N ASP A 8 15.09 -19.14 8.72
CA ASP A 8 15.95 -20.33 8.48
C ASP A 8 17.41 -19.98 8.13
N GLY A 9 17.98 -19.01 8.86
CA GLY A 9 19.34 -18.54 8.64
C GLY A 9 19.54 -17.66 7.40
N ARG A 10 18.46 -17.23 6.73
CA ARG A 10 18.49 -16.33 5.58
C ARG A 10 17.91 -14.96 5.92
N GLU A 11 18.56 -13.90 5.43
CA GLU A 11 18.02 -12.55 5.50
C GLU A 11 16.96 -12.32 4.42
N VAL A 12 15.74 -11.99 4.85
CA VAL A 12 14.61 -11.66 3.98
C VAL A 12 14.25 -10.20 4.16
N ARG A 13 14.23 -9.45 3.04
CA ARG A 13 13.74 -8.06 3.01
C ARG A 13 12.32 -8.01 2.50
N VAL A 14 11.42 -7.48 3.33
CA VAL A 14 10.04 -7.18 2.93
C VAL A 14 9.86 -5.67 2.73
N SER A 15 9.10 -5.32 1.70
CA SER A 15 8.64 -3.96 1.47
C SER A 15 7.11 -3.94 1.51
N ALA A 16 6.54 -2.76 1.79
CA ALA A 16 5.11 -2.55 1.76
C ALA A 16 4.75 -1.47 0.74
N SER A 17 3.70 -1.69 -0.03
CA SER A 17 3.06 -0.65 -0.83
C SER A 17 1.73 -0.35 -0.18
N ILE A 18 1.44 0.92 0.08
CA ILE A 18 0.27 1.35 0.87
C ILE A 18 -0.63 2.22 -0.02
N GLY A 19 -1.92 1.96 -0.02
CA GLY A 19 -2.92 2.79 -0.66
C GLY A 19 -3.82 3.46 0.37
N ILE A 20 -4.14 4.73 0.14
CA ILE A 20 -4.90 5.55 1.08
C ILE A 20 -6.14 6.13 0.37
N ALA A 21 -7.31 5.90 0.95
CA ALA A 21 -8.56 6.54 0.56
C ALA A 21 -9.10 7.42 1.71
N LEU A 22 -9.83 8.48 1.39
CA LEU A 22 -10.34 9.48 2.33
C LEU A 22 -11.84 9.60 2.14
N PHE A 23 -12.60 9.39 3.21
CA PHE A 23 -14.02 9.72 3.22
C PHE A 23 -14.21 11.23 3.44
N PRO A 24 -15.15 11.91 2.75
CA PRO A 24 -16.01 11.41 1.67
C PRO A 24 -15.38 11.50 0.26
N LEU A 25 -14.17 12.06 0.14
CA LEU A 25 -13.55 12.43 -1.13
C LEU A 25 -13.39 11.26 -2.12
N HIS A 26 -13.08 10.06 -1.63
CA HIS A 26 -12.76 8.87 -2.42
C HIS A 26 -13.86 7.80 -2.33
N GLY A 27 -15.05 8.16 -1.85
CA GLY A 27 -16.17 7.24 -1.71
C GLY A 27 -17.09 7.63 -0.56
N MET A 28 -18.38 7.38 -0.75
CA MET A 28 -19.43 7.65 0.24
C MET A 28 -19.79 6.40 1.06
N ASP A 29 -19.27 5.24 0.68
CA ASP A 29 -19.53 3.95 1.30
C ASP A 29 -18.23 3.14 1.46
N PRO A 30 -18.20 2.16 2.38
CA PRO A 30 -17.00 1.37 2.65
C PRO A 30 -16.47 0.59 1.43
N GLU A 31 -17.34 0.08 0.56
CA GLU A 31 -16.91 -0.72 -0.59
C GLU A 31 -16.15 0.15 -1.61
N THR A 32 -16.67 1.35 -1.89
CA THR A 32 -16.01 2.32 -2.76
C THR A 32 -14.66 2.77 -2.17
N LEU A 33 -14.60 3.07 -0.86
CA LEU A 33 -13.35 3.46 -0.21
C LEU A 33 -12.29 2.36 -0.27
N ILE A 34 -12.67 1.10 -0.08
CA ILE A 34 -11.76 -0.05 -0.18
C ILE A 34 -11.21 -0.16 -1.61
N LYS A 35 -12.07 -0.06 -2.64
CA LYS A 35 -11.64 -0.10 -4.05
C LYS A 35 -10.68 1.06 -4.39
N SER A 36 -10.94 2.26 -3.88
CA SER A 36 -10.06 3.41 -4.06
C SER A 36 -8.71 3.23 -3.36
N ALA A 37 -8.70 2.71 -2.13
CA ALA A 37 -7.47 2.43 -1.42
C ALA A 37 -6.66 1.33 -2.13
N ASP A 38 -7.31 0.26 -2.60
CA ASP A 38 -6.65 -0.81 -3.34
C ASP A 38 -6.04 -0.30 -4.66
N THR A 39 -6.76 0.54 -5.39
CA THR A 39 -6.27 1.19 -6.61
C THR A 39 -5.03 2.05 -6.32
N ALA A 40 -5.06 2.85 -5.25
CA ALA A 40 -3.91 3.64 -4.83
C ALA A 40 -2.72 2.75 -4.42
N MET A 41 -2.97 1.62 -3.75
CA MET A 41 -1.94 0.65 -3.39
C MET A 41 -1.28 0.04 -4.63
N TYR A 42 -2.07 -0.25 -5.67
CA TYR A 42 -1.52 -0.72 -6.95
C TYR A 42 -0.62 0.34 -7.59
N ARG A 43 -1.03 1.60 -7.63
CA ARG A 43 -0.17 2.72 -8.08
C ARG A 43 1.13 2.80 -7.26
N ALA A 44 1.06 2.54 -5.95
CA ALA A 44 2.23 2.48 -5.07
C ALA A 44 3.19 1.33 -5.43
N LYS A 45 2.66 0.17 -5.87
CA LYS A 45 3.47 -0.96 -6.35
C LYS A 45 4.18 -0.62 -7.66
N GLU A 46 3.50 0.05 -8.59
CA GLU A 46 4.04 0.40 -9.91
C GLU A 46 5.11 1.49 -9.83
N LYS A 47 4.98 2.46 -8.91
CA LYS A 47 5.95 3.55 -8.70
C LYS A 47 7.23 3.14 -7.94
N GLY A 48 7.59 1.86 -7.96
CA GLY A 48 8.85 1.36 -7.38
C GLY A 48 8.74 0.67 -6.02
N LYS A 49 7.51 0.35 -5.56
CA LYS A 49 7.22 -0.30 -4.26
C LYS A 49 7.75 0.52 -3.06
N ASN A 50 7.57 0.00 -1.84
CA ASN A 50 8.06 0.63 -0.60
C ASN A 50 7.64 2.09 -0.40
N ASN A 51 6.43 2.44 -0.87
CA ASN A 51 5.88 3.79 -0.77
C ASN A 51 4.37 3.73 -0.49
N PHE A 52 3.78 4.90 -0.31
CA PHE A 52 2.33 5.05 -0.24
C PHE A 52 1.83 5.91 -1.40
N GLN A 53 0.58 5.74 -1.79
CA GLN A 53 -0.14 6.67 -2.66
C GLN A 53 -1.51 6.96 -2.06
N VAL A 54 -1.95 8.21 -2.22
CA VAL A 54 -3.32 8.62 -1.96
C VAL A 54 -4.10 8.48 -3.27
N PHE A 55 -5.33 7.98 -3.20
CA PHE A 55 -6.21 7.90 -4.36
C PHE A 55 -6.39 9.31 -4.97
N GLN A 56 -6.36 9.38 -6.30
CA GLN A 56 -6.55 10.58 -7.12
C GLN A 56 -7.56 10.23 -8.20
#